data_AF-A0A349MEY5-F1
#
_entry.id   AF-A0A349MEY5-F1
#
_cell.length_a   1.000
_cell.length_b   1.000
_cell.length_c   1.000
_cell.angle_alpha   90.00
_cell.angle_beta   90.00
_cell.angle_gamma   90.00
#
_symmetry.space_group_name_H-M   'P 1'
#
loop_
_entity.id
_entity.type
_entity.pdbx_description
1 polymer ?
#
loop_
_entity_poly.entity_id
_entity_poly.type
_entity_poly.pdbx_seq_one_letter_code
_entity_poly.pdbx_strand_id
1 'polypeptide(L)'
;MRKPTMSLMFDSLAYAKKLKAAGVPEAQAEIQAETIVEWMEDRLATKLELEHVRADLKRDIKELDAKVESVRADLKRDIESVRAELKRDIKELDAKVESVRADLKRDIELIRADLKRDIQELDAKVESVRSDLKRDIKELEQRMVIKLGSLMFVAVGAMAALVKLL
;
A
#
# COMPACT_ATOMS: atom_id res chain seq x y z
N MET A 1 19.32 26.59 56.28
CA MET A 1 20.72 26.72 56.74
C MET A 1 21.45 25.42 56.40
N ARG A 2 22.25 25.39 55.33
CA ARG A 2 23.18 24.30 55.04
C ARG A 2 24.31 24.42 56.07
N LYS A 3 24.54 23.40 56.90
CA LYS A 3 25.77 23.33 57.70
C LYS A 3 26.96 23.19 56.72
N PRO A 4 28.11 23.85 56.96
CA PRO A 4 29.27 23.69 56.11
C PRO A 4 29.85 22.29 56.35
N THR A 5 29.52 21.34 55.47
CA THR A 5 29.96 19.95 55.56
C THR A 5 31.48 19.81 55.35
N MET A 6 32.14 20.83 54.80
CA MET A 6 33.58 20.86 54.48
C MET A 6 34.49 21.26 55.63
N SER A 7 33.99 21.99 56.64
CA SER A 7 34.73 22.34 57.87
C SER A 7 35.21 21.11 58.66
N LEU A 8 34.68 19.91 58.36
CA LEU A 8 35.07 18.64 58.97
C LEU A 8 36.20 17.89 58.24
N MET A 9 36.54 18.24 56.99
CA MET A 9 37.56 17.54 56.20
C MET A 9 38.94 18.21 56.25
N PHE A 10 39.00 19.50 56.55
CA PHE A 10 40.23 20.26 56.72
C PHE A 10 40.15 21.08 58.02
N ASP A 11 41.01 20.76 58.98
CA ASP A 11 41.12 21.50 60.25
C ASP A 11 42.00 22.73 60.04
N SER A 12 41.35 23.85 59.71
CA SER A 12 42.01 25.14 59.47
C SER A 12 42.78 25.65 60.70
N LEU A 13 42.30 25.36 61.92
CA LEU A 13 42.96 25.74 63.17
C LEU A 13 44.22 24.92 63.41
N ALA A 14 44.18 23.60 63.20
CA ALA A 14 45.37 22.76 63.28
C ALA A 14 46.40 23.11 62.20
N TYR A 15 45.95 23.46 60.99
CA TYR A 15 46.82 23.93 59.92
C TYR A 15 47.49 25.27 60.26
N ALA A 16 46.74 26.27 60.71
CA ALA A 16 47.28 27.55 61.14
C ALA A 16 48.28 27.41 62.31
N LYS A 17 48.01 26.52 63.28
CA LYS A 17 48.94 26.19 64.38
C LYS A 17 50.26 25.61 63.87
N LYS A 18 50.24 24.73 62.86
CA LYS A 18 51.46 24.18 62.24
C LYS A 18 52.27 25.26 61.52
N LEU A 19 51.60 26.19 60.83
CA LEU A 19 52.28 27.33 60.18
C LEU A 19 52.94 28.25 61.21
N LYS A 20 52.25 28.57 62.31
CA LYS A 20 52.82 29.34 63.43
C LYS A 20 54.04 28.65 64.05
N ALA A 21 53.97 27.33 64.27
CA ALA A 21 55.09 26.54 64.78
C ALA A 21 56.30 26.48 63.82
N ALA A 22 56.06 26.67 62.52
CA ALA A 22 57.10 26.76 61.49
C ALA A 22 57.68 28.18 61.32
N GLY A 23 57.25 29.16 62.13
CA GLY A 23 57.74 30.54 62.10
C GLY A 23 56.95 31.51 61.21
N VAL A 24 55.80 31.10 60.67
CA VAL A 24 54.91 32.01 59.94
C VAL A 24 54.19 32.94 60.94
N PRO A 25 54.19 34.27 60.74
CA PRO A 25 53.43 35.21 61.56
C PRO A 25 51.95 34.84 61.67
N GLU A 26 51.36 35.07 62.84
CA GLU A 26 49.99 34.65 63.16
C GLU A 26 48.95 35.12 62.14
N ALA A 27 48.95 36.40 61.79
CA ALA A 27 48.04 36.95 60.79
C ALA A 27 48.19 36.28 59.41
N GLN A 28 49.41 35.92 59.01
CA GLN A 28 49.64 35.25 57.72
C GLN A 28 49.21 33.78 57.76
N ALA A 29 49.44 33.09 58.89
CA ALA A 29 49.03 31.70 59.08
C ALA A 29 47.51 31.53 59.07
N GLU A 30 46.78 32.48 59.65
CA GLU A 30 45.32 32.48 59.70
C GLU A 30 44.70 32.81 58.34
N ILE A 31 45.20 33.85 57.66
CA ILE A 31 44.75 34.20 56.30
C ILE A 31 44.99 33.03 55.32
N GLN A 32 46.16 32.38 55.37
CA GLN A 32 46.40 31.21 54.51
C GLN A 32 45.43 30.06 54.79
N ALA A 33 45.17 29.75 56.05
CA ALA A 33 44.23 28.69 56.41
C ALA A 33 42.81 29.01 55.95
N GLU A 34 42.39 30.27 56.07
CA GLU A 34 41.07 30.75 55.65
C GLU A 34 40.91 30.73 54.13
N THR A 35 41.88 31.27 53.37
CA THR A 35 41.84 31.26 51.90
C THR A 35 41.83 29.85 51.32
N ILE A 36 42.52 28.88 51.97
CA ILE A 36 42.48 27.47 51.55
C ILE A 36 41.09 26.88 51.77
N VAL A 37 40.44 27.17 52.90
CA VAL A 37 39.06 26.71 53.16
C VAL A 37 38.09 27.31 52.13
N GLU A 38 38.18 28.62 51.88
CA GLU A 38 37.32 29.31 50.91
C GLU A 38 37.49 28.71 49.49
N TRP A 39 38.74 28.48 49.06
CA TRP A 39 39.02 27.86 47.77
C TRP A 39 38.53 26.41 47.67
N MET A 40 38.63 25.66 48.76
CA MET A 40 38.11 24.29 48.84
C MET A 40 36.59 24.29 48.75
N GLU A 41 35.89 25.17 49.49
CA GLU A 41 34.44 25.26 49.49
C GLU A 41 33.86 25.69 48.13
N ASP A 42 34.54 26.60 47.42
CA ASP A 42 34.08 27.12 46.13
C ASP A 42 34.34 26.17 44.95
N ARG A 43 35.40 25.35 45.01
CA ARG A 43 35.87 24.57 43.84
C ARG A 43 35.81 23.06 43.96
N LEU A 44 35.73 22.49 45.16
CA LEU A 44 35.75 21.05 45.33
C LEU A 44 34.35 20.49 45.48
N ALA A 45 33.96 19.62 44.55
CA ALA A 45 32.78 18.79 44.71
C ALA A 45 32.97 17.84 45.91
N THR A 46 32.00 17.84 46.81
CA THR A 46 32.01 16.95 47.97
C THR A 46 31.69 15.51 47.55
N LYS A 47 32.16 14.53 48.33
CA LYS A 47 31.80 13.11 48.11
C LYS A 47 30.28 12.90 48.05
N LEU A 48 29.53 13.65 48.85
CA LEU A 48 28.07 13.60 48.88
C LEU A 48 27.46 14.04 47.54
N GLU A 49 27.96 15.14 46.95
CA GLU A 49 27.49 15.61 45.63
C GLU A 49 27.80 14.60 44.52
N LEU A 50 28.99 13.97 44.56
CA LEU A 50 29.33 12.90 43.62
C LEU A 50 28.42 11.67 43.77
N GLU A 51 28.05 11.32 45.01
CA GLU A 51 27.10 10.24 45.28
C GLU A 51 25.69 10.57 44.77
N HIS A 52 25.24 11.82 44.92
CA HIS A 52 23.98 12.29 44.34
C HIS A 52 23.98 12.21 42.82
N VAL A 53 25.00 12.75 42.14
CA VAL A 53 25.12 12.66 40.67
C VAL A 53 25.17 11.20 40.21
N ARG A 54 25.90 10.34 40.92
CA ARG A 54 25.93 8.89 40.62
C ARG A 54 24.56 8.25 40.77
N ALA A 55 23.80 8.61 41.80
CA ALA A 55 22.45 8.09 42.03
C ALA A 55 21.47 8.55 40.94
N ASP A 56 21.57 9.82 40.53
CA ASP A 56 20.75 10.38 39.46
C ASP A 56 21.06 9.73 38.12
N LEU A 57 22.34 9.64 37.73
CA LEU A 57 22.75 8.92 36.52
C LEU A 57 22.30 7.46 36.50
N LYS A 58 22.35 6.77 37.66
CA LYS A 58 21.86 5.40 37.77
C LYS A 58 20.33 5.32 37.58
N ARG A 59 19.59 6.36 37.99
CA ARG A 59 18.15 6.46 37.75
C ARG A 59 17.86 6.71 36.27
N ASP A 60 18.57 7.65 35.65
CA ASP A 60 18.40 8.00 34.24
C ASP A 60 18.72 6.82 33.32
N ILE A 61 19.78 6.06 33.61
CA ILE A 61 20.12 4.84 32.87
C ILE A 61 18.97 3.82 32.95
N LYS A 62 18.41 3.59 34.14
CA LYS A 62 17.28 2.68 34.30
C LYS A 62 16.03 3.16 33.56
N GLU A 63 15.78 4.47 33.55
CA GLU A 63 14.66 5.04 32.81
C GLU A 63 14.86 4.90 31.30
N LEU A 64 16.08 5.13 30.81
CA LEU A 64 16.45 4.92 29.41
C LEU A 64 16.30 3.45 29.01
N ASP A 65 16.78 2.50 29.83
CA ASP A 65 16.60 1.07 29.58
C ASP A 65 15.12 0.71 29.48
N ALA A 66 14.28 1.23 30.37
CA ALA A 66 12.83 1.01 30.32
C ALA A 66 12.19 1.61 29.06
N LYS A 67 12.59 2.81 28.65
CA LYS A 67 12.14 3.45 27.40
C LYS A 67 12.56 2.66 26.16
N VAL A 68 13.79 2.15 26.13
CA VAL A 68 14.31 1.31 25.04
C VAL A 68 13.51 0.02 24.93
N GLU A 69 13.23 -0.65 26.05
CA GLU A 69 12.42 -1.87 26.05
C GLU A 69 10.96 -1.60 25.64
N SER A 70 10.38 -0.46 26.05
CA SER A 70 9.05 -0.03 25.58
C SER A 70 9.02 0.16 24.06
N VAL A 71 9.96 0.93 23.52
CA VAL A 71 10.04 1.19 22.07
C VAL A 71 10.27 -0.11 21.29
N ARG A 72 11.11 -1.02 21.80
CA ARG A 72 11.29 -2.35 21.19
C ARG A 72 10.00 -3.16 21.16
N ALA A 73 9.24 -3.15 22.26
CA ALA A 73 7.97 -3.85 22.33
C ALA A 73 6.92 -3.24 21.39
N ASP A 74 6.86 -1.91 21.30
CA ASP A 74 5.97 -1.18 20.39
C ASP A 74 6.31 -1.50 18.93
N LEU A 75 7.59 -1.37 18.54
CA LEU A 75 8.04 -1.71 17.18
C LEU A 75 7.76 -3.17 16.80
N LYS A 76 7.91 -4.10 17.76
CA LYS A 76 7.57 -5.51 17.51
C LYS A 76 6.08 -5.68 17.22
N ARG A 77 5.21 -5.01 18.00
CA ARG A 77 3.75 -5.03 17.79
C ARG A 77 3.37 -4.41 16.45
N ASP A 78 3.97 -3.29 16.09
CA ASP A 78 3.71 -2.62 14.81
C ASP A 78 4.13 -3.50 13.62
N ILE A 79 5.30 -4.15 13.69
CA ILE A 79 5.77 -5.10 12.67
C ILE A 79 4.80 -6.28 12.54
N GLU A 80 4.31 -6.84 13.65
CA GLU A 80 3.34 -7.92 13.65
C GLU A 80 1.99 -7.47 13.05
N SER A 81 1.53 -6.26 13.36
CA SER A 81 0.31 -5.67 12.80
C SER A 81 0.41 -5.49 11.29
N VAL A 82 1.46 -4.83 10.80
CA VAL A 82 1.69 -4.61 9.37
C VAL A 82 1.81 -5.94 8.61
N ARG A 83 2.50 -6.94 9.19
CA ARG A 83 2.56 -8.28 8.59
C ARG A 83 1.19 -8.95 8.49
N ALA A 84 0.33 -8.78 9.49
CA ALA A 84 -1.02 -9.33 9.49
C ALA A 84 -1.90 -8.64 8.45
N GLU A 85 -1.82 -7.31 8.33
CA GLU A 85 -2.52 -6.52 7.32
C GLU A 85 -2.10 -6.92 5.91
N LEU A 86 -0.79 -6.92 5.61
CA LEU A 86 -0.29 -7.34 4.29
C LEU A 86 -0.74 -8.76 3.91
N LYS A 87 -0.78 -9.69 4.88
CA LYS A 87 -1.27 -11.05 4.63
C LYS A 87 -2.77 -11.09 4.31
N ARG A 88 -3.58 -10.19 4.89
CA ARG A 88 -5.00 -10.07 4.56
C ARG A 88 -5.17 -9.46 3.17
N ASP A 89 -4.46 -8.39 2.87
CA ASP A 89 -4.53 -7.71 1.56
C ASP A 89 -4.15 -8.64 0.42
N ILE A 90 -3.09 -9.45 0.59
CA ILE A 90 -2.70 -10.47 -0.40
C ILE A 90 -3.83 -11.46 -0.64
N LYS A 91 -4.48 -11.97 0.42
CA LYS A 91 -5.61 -12.90 0.28
C LYS A 91 -6.82 -12.26 -0.39
N GLU A 92 -7.09 -10.99 -0.09
CA GLU A 92 -8.18 -10.25 -0.72
C GLU A 92 -7.92 -10.04 -2.22
N LEU A 93 -6.68 -9.70 -2.59
CA LEU A 93 -6.26 -9.57 -3.98
C LEU A 93 -6.34 -10.91 -4.72
N ASP A 94 -5.90 -12.01 -4.12
CA ASP A 94 -6.04 -13.35 -4.71
C ASP A 94 -7.52 -13.67 -4.97
N ALA A 95 -8.41 -13.39 -4.01
CA ALA A 95 -9.85 -13.59 -4.18
C ALA A 95 -10.44 -12.71 -5.29
N LYS A 96 -10.03 -11.44 -5.38
CA LYS A 96 -10.45 -10.53 -6.45
C LYS A 96 -9.98 -11.01 -7.82
N VAL A 97 -8.75 -11.50 -7.93
CA VAL A 97 -8.20 -12.05 -9.19
C VAL A 97 -8.99 -13.29 -9.62
N GLU A 98 -9.29 -14.20 -8.70
CA GLU A 98 -10.10 -15.39 -9.01
C GLU A 98 -11.54 -15.03 -9.41
N SER A 99 -12.15 -14.03 -8.76
CA SER A 99 -13.46 -13.52 -9.17
C SER A 99 -13.45 -12.97 -10.60
N VAL A 100 -12.49 -12.08 -10.92
CA VAL A 100 -12.37 -11.49 -12.27
C VAL A 100 -12.11 -12.57 -13.32
N ARG A 101 -11.28 -13.58 -13.02
CA ARG A 101 -11.06 -14.73 -13.91
C ARG A 101 -12.34 -15.51 -14.16
N ALA A 102 -13.13 -15.76 -13.11
CA ALA A 102 -14.40 -16.46 -13.24
C ALA A 102 -15.41 -15.66 -14.06
N ASP A 103 -15.51 -14.35 -13.83
CA ASP A 103 -16.40 -13.45 -14.56
C ASP A 103 -16.02 -13.40 -16.05
N LEU A 104 -14.74 -13.18 -16.37
CA LEU A 104 -14.26 -13.18 -17.76
C LEU A 104 -14.51 -14.52 -18.46
N LYS A 105 -14.35 -15.64 -17.76
CA LYS A 105 -14.65 -16.97 -18.33
C LYS A 105 -16.14 -17.09 -18.68
N ARG A 106 -17.03 -16.64 -17.79
CA ARG A 106 -18.48 -16.65 -18.04
C ARG A 106 -18.84 -15.74 -19.21
N ASP A 107 -18.28 -14.53 -19.27
CA ASP A 107 -18.54 -13.59 -20.36
C ASP A 107 -18.09 -14.16 -21.71
N ILE A 108 -16.92 -14.82 -21.76
CA ILE A 108 -16.44 -15.51 -22.98
C ILE A 108 -17.40 -16.64 -23.39
N GLU A 109 -17.90 -17.43 -22.43
CA GLU A 109 -18.86 -18.50 -22.70
C GLU A 109 -20.20 -17.96 -23.22
N LEU A 110 -20.70 -16.85 -22.64
CA LEU A 110 -21.91 -16.16 -23.08
C LEU A 110 -21.75 -15.61 -24.49
N ILE A 111 -20.67 -14.86 -24.76
CA ILE A 111 -20.39 -14.29 -26.10
C ILE A 111 -20.27 -15.41 -27.15
N ARG A 112 -19.62 -16.53 -26.83
CA ARG A 112 -19.56 -17.69 -27.74
C ARG A 112 -20.93 -18.27 -28.03
N ALA A 113 -21.81 -18.36 -27.03
CA ALA A 113 -23.15 -18.86 -27.20
C ALA A 113 -24.03 -17.91 -28.03
N ASP A 114 -23.92 -16.60 -27.80
CA ASP A 114 -24.61 -15.57 -28.56
C ASP A 114 -24.16 -15.59 -30.03
N LEU A 115 -22.85 -15.56 -30.29
CA LEU A 115 -22.32 -15.63 -31.66
C LEU A 115 -22.76 -16.90 -32.40
N LYS A 116 -22.83 -18.05 -31.71
CA LYS A 116 -23.33 -19.28 -32.31
C LYS A 116 -24.81 -19.16 -32.68
N ARG A 117 -25.63 -18.52 -31.85
CA ARG A 117 -27.05 -18.26 -32.15
C ARG A 117 -27.20 -17.30 -33.33
N ASP A 118 -26.43 -16.22 -33.36
CA ASP A 118 -26.46 -15.25 -34.45
C ASP A 118 -26.08 -15.88 -35.79
N ILE A 119 -25.06 -16.75 -35.80
CA ILE A 119 -24.68 -17.51 -37.01
C ILE A 119 -25.83 -18.41 -37.48
N GLN A 120 -26.48 -19.14 -36.57
CA GLN A 120 -27.62 -20.00 -36.92
C GLN A 120 -28.81 -19.20 -37.46
N GLU A 121 -29.08 -18.02 -36.89
CA GLU A 121 -30.13 -17.12 -37.37
C GLU A 121 -29.80 -16.57 -38.76
N LEU A 122 -28.54 -16.21 -39.01
CA LEU A 122 -28.06 -15.77 -40.31
C LEU A 122 -28.17 -16.89 -41.37
N ASP A 123 -27.75 -18.11 -41.03
CA ASP A 123 -27.88 -19.27 -41.92
C ASP A 123 -29.35 -19.50 -42.31
N ALA A 124 -30.27 -19.46 -41.34
CA ALA A 124 -31.71 -19.60 -41.60
C ALA A 124 -32.26 -18.48 -42.50
N LYS A 125 -31.84 -17.22 -42.28
CA LYS A 125 -32.22 -16.09 -43.14
C LYS A 125 -31.69 -16.27 -44.57
N VAL A 126 -30.45 -16.72 -44.73
CA VAL A 126 -29.85 -17.01 -46.04
C VAL A 126 -30.60 -18.13 -46.76
N GLU A 127 -30.97 -19.21 -46.06
CA GLU A 127 -31.78 -20.29 -46.64
C GLU A 127 -33.17 -19.81 -47.07
N SER A 128 -33.83 -18.98 -46.26
CA SER A 128 -35.12 -18.37 -46.61
C SER A 128 -35.01 -17.54 -47.89
N VAL A 129 -34.06 -16.59 -47.93
CA VAL A 129 -33.84 -15.73 -49.09
C VAL A 129 -33.53 -16.56 -50.35
N ARG A 130 -32.72 -17.61 -50.21
CA ARG A 130 -32.42 -18.52 -51.32
C ARG A 130 -33.65 -19.28 -51.82
N SER A 131 -34.52 -19.73 -50.90
CA SER A 131 -35.79 -20.38 -51.24
C SER A 131 -36.71 -19.42 -51.99
N ASP A 132 -36.86 -18.19 -51.49
CA ASP A 132 -37.72 -17.17 -52.08
C ASP A 132 -37.24 -16.80 -53.49
N LEU A 133 -35.94 -16.52 -53.66
CA LEU A 133 -35.34 -16.28 -54.98
C LEU A 133 -35.57 -17.44 -55.95
N LYS A 134 -35.47 -18.69 -55.49
CA LYS A 134 -35.72 -19.87 -56.33
C LYS A 134 -37.18 -19.97 -56.75
N ARG A 135 -38.13 -19.57 -55.89
CA ARG A 135 -39.56 -19.51 -56.24
C ARG A 135 -39.80 -18.40 -57.27
N ASP A 136 -39.27 -17.20 -57.02
CA ASP A 136 -39.42 -16.06 -57.91
C ASP A 136 -38.90 -16.35 -59.33
N ILE A 137 -37.74 -17.00 -59.43
CA ILE A 137 -37.18 -17.44 -60.72
C ILE A 137 -38.11 -18.42 -61.43
N LYS A 138 -38.64 -19.43 -60.73
CA LYS A 138 -39.58 -20.40 -61.32
C LYS A 138 -40.88 -19.73 -61.78
N GLU A 139 -41.41 -18.81 -60.99
CA GLU A 139 -42.60 -18.05 -61.37
C GLU A 139 -42.34 -17.19 -62.61
N LEU A 140 -41.17 -16.56 -62.69
CA LEU A 140 -40.76 -15.79 -63.86
C LEU A 140 -40.63 -16.68 -65.11
N GLU A 141 -39.97 -17.84 -64.99
CA GLU A 141 -39.84 -18.84 -66.06
C GLU A 141 -41.22 -19.28 -66.57
N GLN A 142 -42.14 -19.64 -65.67
CA GLN A 142 -43.50 -20.04 -66.04
C GLN A 142 -44.26 -18.91 -66.74
N ARG A 143 -44.19 -17.68 -66.21
CA ARG A 143 -44.82 -16.50 -66.85
C ARG A 143 -44.25 -16.24 -68.24
N MET A 144 -42.94 -16.40 -68.43
CA MET A 144 -42.31 -16.26 -69.75
C MET A 144 -42.75 -17.37 -70.71
N VAL A 145 -42.77 -18.62 -70.28
CA VAL A 145 -43.24 -19.76 -71.10
C VAL A 145 -44.69 -19.53 -71.55
N ILE A 146 -45.57 -19.09 -70.63
CA ILE A 146 -46.97 -18.79 -70.95
C ILE A 146 -47.08 -17.64 -71.96
N LYS A 147 -46.38 -16.52 -71.73
CA LYS A 147 -46.41 -15.34 -72.62
C LYS A 147 -45.85 -15.63 -74.00
N LEU A 148 -44.74 -16.35 -74.09
CA LEU A 148 -44.12 -16.72 -75.37
C LEU A 148 -44.95 -17.79 -76.09
N GLY A 149 -45.47 -18.78 -75.37
CA GLY A 149 -46.35 -19.81 -75.93
C GLY A 149 -47.64 -19.24 -76.50
N SER A 150 -48.29 -18.31 -75.78
CA SER A 150 -49.49 -17.64 -76.29
C SER A 150 -49.19 -16.76 -77.50
N LEU A 151 -48.06 -16.04 -77.50
CA LEU A 151 -47.64 -15.25 -78.66
C LEU A 151 -47.36 -16.13 -79.89
N MET A 152 -46.67 -17.26 -79.73
CA MET A 152 -46.43 -18.19 -80.84
C MET A 152 -47.74 -18.79 -81.37
N PHE A 153 -48.67 -19.15 -80.49
CA PHE A 153 -49.98 -19.67 -80.89
C PHE A 153 -50.73 -18.65 -81.76
N VAL A 154 -50.73 -17.38 -81.36
CA VAL A 154 -51.32 -16.29 -82.16
C VAL A 154 -50.59 -16.12 -83.49
N ALA A 155 -49.26 -16.09 -83.49
CA ALA A 155 -48.45 -15.92 -84.71
C ALA A 155 -48.68 -17.06 -85.73
N VAL A 156 -48.69 -18.32 -85.27
CA VAL A 156 -48.96 -19.48 -86.11
C VAL A 156 -50.40 -19.47 -86.63
N GLY A 157 -51.37 -19.13 -85.77
CA GLY A 157 -52.77 -18.99 -86.16
C GLY A 157 -52.98 -17.93 -87.25
N ALA A 158 -52.33 -16.77 -87.12
CA ALA A 158 -52.36 -15.72 -88.15
C ALA A 158 -51.72 -16.17 -89.47
N MET A 159 -50.57 -16.86 -89.41
CA MET A 159 -49.88 -17.38 -90.59
C MET A 159 -50.73 -18.43 -91.33
N ALA A 160 -51.37 -19.36 -90.60
CA ALA A 160 -52.25 -20.37 -91.18
C ALA A 160 -53.49 -19.75 -91.86
N ALA A 161 -54.04 -18.68 -91.28
CA ALA A 161 -55.14 -17.94 -91.89
C ALA A 161 -54.71 -17.23 -93.20
N LEU A 162 -53.51 -16.64 -93.22
CA LEU A 162 -52.96 -16.00 -94.43
C LEU A 162 -52.73 -17.00 -95.57
N VAL A 163 -52.19 -18.21 -95.29
CA VAL A 163 -51.96 -19.25 -96.29
C VAL A 163 -53.27 -19.75 -96.93
N LYS A 164 -54.40 -19.75 -96.20
CA LYS A 164 -55.71 -20.12 -96.77
C LYS A 164 -56.34 -19.05 -97.66
N LEU A 165 -55.89 -17.80 -97.59
CA LEU A 165 -56.45 -16.67 -98.33
C LEU A 165 -55.70 -16.37 -99.64
N LEU A 166 -54.49 -16.93 -99.82
CA LEU A 166 -53.68 -16.87 -101.05
C LEU A 166 -53.95 -18.11 -101.92
#